data_AF-A0A7V8XSM2-F1
#
_entry.id   AF-A0A7V8XSM2-F1
#
_cell.length_a   1.000
_cell.length_b   1.000
_cell.length_c   1.000
_cell.angle_alpha   90.00
_cell.angle_beta   90.00
_cell.angle_gamma   90.00
#
_symmetry.space_group_name_H-M   'P 1'
#
loop_
_entity.id
_entity.type
_entity.pdbx_description
1 polymer ?
#
loop_
_entity_poly.entity_id
_entity_poly.type
_entity_poly.pdbx_seq_one_letter_code
_entity_poly.pdbx_strand_id
1 'polypeptide(L)'
;MATITSALIRLYPRAWRQRYGEEMRDLLAMRRLSMRTLADLIAGAVDARVSRQPTPAERSGNTQGVDIMVKAFRCAPQGASVQDQWRSGAWLVGGSLVFTLVGIALQLRIGSNSFSEGLLYSAFPASLMLSSECTYLKRYSTSARTVMSIGGAVAIILMMWAAVAIGYAI
;
A
#
# COMPACT_ATOMS: atom_id res chain seq x y z
N MET A 1 -33.32 29.28 -9.00
CA MET A 1 -32.43 28.16 -8.60
C MET A 1 -32.75 26.83 -9.30
N ALA A 2 -34.00 26.54 -9.68
CA ALA A 2 -34.38 25.26 -10.31
C ALA A 2 -33.66 24.92 -11.64
N THR A 3 -33.23 25.94 -12.41
CA THR A 3 -32.56 25.77 -13.70
C THR A 3 -31.13 25.22 -13.57
N ILE A 4 -30.37 25.67 -12.58
CA ILE A 4 -29.00 25.18 -12.32
C ILE A 4 -29.04 23.73 -11.82
N THR A 5 -29.94 23.42 -10.89
CA THR A 5 -30.15 22.05 -10.40
C THR A 5 -30.54 21.10 -11.54
N SER A 6 -31.42 21.54 -12.44
CA SER A 6 -31.84 20.76 -13.61
C SER A 6 -30.71 20.56 -14.62
N ALA A 7 -29.88 21.58 -14.84
CA ALA A 7 -28.69 21.49 -15.69
C ALA A 7 -27.64 20.52 -15.09
N LEU A 8 -27.46 20.57 -13.76
CA LEU A 8 -26.53 19.71 -13.03
C LEU A 8 -26.95 18.24 -13.07
N ILE A 9 -28.23 17.95 -12.89
CA ILE A 9 -28.75 16.58 -12.97
C ILE A 9 -28.62 16.05 -14.41
N ARG A 10 -28.77 16.90 -15.44
CA ARG A 10 -28.55 16.49 -16.84
C ARG A 10 -27.12 16.05 -17.14
N LEU A 11 -26.13 16.48 -16.34
CA LEU A 11 -24.75 16.00 -16.45
C LEU A 11 -24.60 14.54 -16.01
N TYR A 12 -25.57 13.92 -15.33
CA TYR A 12 -25.48 12.51 -14.97
C TYR A 12 -26.02 11.55 -16.07
N PRO A 13 -25.55 10.29 -16.15
CA PRO A 13 -26.05 9.28 -17.09
C PRO A 13 -27.56 9.02 -16.97
N ARG A 14 -28.22 8.62 -18.08
CA ARG A 14 -29.69 8.47 -18.15
C ARG A 14 -30.27 7.54 -17.06
N ALA A 15 -29.64 6.38 -16.85
CA ALA A 15 -30.10 5.40 -15.86
C ALA A 15 -30.06 5.94 -14.42
N TRP A 16 -29.08 6.79 -14.10
CA TRP A 16 -28.95 7.38 -12.77
C TRP A 16 -29.98 8.49 -12.55
N ARG A 17 -30.24 9.30 -13.59
CA ARG A 17 -31.28 10.34 -13.52
C ARG A 17 -32.67 9.76 -13.31
N GLN A 18 -32.97 8.60 -13.90
CA GLN A 18 -34.26 7.93 -13.71
C GLN A 18 -34.44 7.38 -12.28
N ARG A 19 -33.35 6.97 -11.63
CA ARG A 19 -33.41 6.35 -10.30
C ARG A 19 -33.28 7.36 -9.15
N TYR A 20 -32.40 8.35 -9.28
CA TYR A 20 -32.02 9.26 -8.19
C TYR A 20 -32.27 10.74 -8.55
N GLY A 21 -32.86 11.02 -9.71
CA GLY A 21 -33.03 12.39 -10.19
C GLY A 21 -33.97 13.22 -9.32
N GLU A 22 -35.07 12.65 -8.83
CA GLU A 22 -36.02 13.36 -7.95
C GLU A 22 -35.41 13.58 -6.56
N GLU A 23 -34.87 12.52 -5.94
CA GLU A 23 -34.20 12.62 -4.62
C GLU A 23 -33.06 13.65 -4.63
N MET A 24 -32.25 13.68 -5.70
CA MET A 24 -31.17 14.66 -5.84
C MET A 24 -31.71 16.09 -5.97
N ARG A 25 -32.89 16.32 -6.59
CA ARG A 25 -33.49 17.66 -6.64
C ARG A 25 -33.91 18.12 -5.25
N ASP A 26 -34.51 17.24 -4.47
CA ASP A 26 -34.99 17.57 -3.13
C ASP A 26 -33.82 17.87 -2.19
N LEU A 27 -32.75 17.08 -2.25
CA LEU A 27 -31.52 17.32 -1.48
C LEU A 27 -30.84 18.64 -1.87
N LEU A 28 -30.80 18.97 -3.16
CA LEU A 28 -30.23 20.22 -3.66
C LEU A 28 -31.14 21.43 -3.40
N ALA A 29 -32.45 21.24 -3.21
CA ALA A 29 -33.37 22.29 -2.80
C ALA A 29 -33.23 22.63 -1.30
N MET A 30 -32.92 21.63 -0.47
CA MET A 30 -32.71 21.82 0.98
C MET A 30 -31.36 22.45 1.34
N ARG A 31 -30.35 22.36 0.46
CA ARG A 31 -28.97 22.81 0.75
C ARG A 31 -28.57 24.02 -0.08
N ARG A 32 -27.99 25.05 0.56
CA ARG A 32 -27.36 26.17 -0.17
C ARG A 32 -26.12 25.64 -0.92
N LEU A 33 -26.17 25.71 -2.25
CA LEU A 33 -25.08 25.30 -3.14
C LEU A 33 -23.89 26.28 -2.97
N SER A 34 -22.79 25.81 -2.38
CA SER A 34 -21.52 26.53 -2.42
C SER A 34 -20.79 26.27 -3.75
N MET A 35 -19.92 27.18 -4.19
CA MET A 35 -19.12 27.00 -5.41
C MET A 35 -18.26 25.73 -5.38
N ARG A 36 -17.75 25.36 -4.19
CA ARG A 36 -17.01 24.11 -3.98
C ARG A 36 -17.90 22.89 -4.19
N THR A 37 -19.10 22.90 -3.61
CA THR A 37 -20.08 21.82 -3.78
C THR A 37 -20.49 21.66 -5.24
N LEU A 38 -20.63 22.77 -5.97
CA LEU A 38 -20.92 22.73 -7.41
C LEU A 38 -19.77 22.08 -8.20
N ALA A 39 -18.52 22.45 -7.91
CA ALA A 39 -17.35 21.86 -8.56
C ALA A 39 -17.25 20.34 -8.28
N ASP A 40 -17.48 19.93 -7.03
CA ASP A 40 -17.47 18.51 -6.63
C ASP A 40 -18.58 17.71 -7.37
N LEU A 41 -19.78 18.27 -7.50
CA LEU A 41 -20.89 17.66 -8.24
C LEU A 41 -20.58 17.52 -9.74
N ILE A 42 -19.95 18.53 -10.34
CA ILE A 42 -19.55 18.47 -11.76
C ILE A 42 -18.45 17.43 -11.96
N ALA A 43 -17.43 17.41 -11.09
CA ALA A 43 -16.36 16.42 -11.14
C ALA A 43 -16.91 14.99 -11.00
N GLY A 44 -17.83 14.76 -10.06
CA GLY A 44 -18.51 13.48 -9.91
C GLY A 44 -19.37 13.08 -11.12
N ALA A 45 -20.01 14.05 -11.78
CA ALA A 45 -20.78 13.79 -13.00
C ALA A 45 -19.88 13.43 -14.20
N VAL A 46 -18.73 14.07 -14.32
CA VAL A 46 -17.72 13.76 -15.35
C VAL A 46 -17.11 12.39 -15.10
N ASP A 47 -16.70 12.10 -13.86
CA ASP A 47 -16.17 10.80 -13.49
C ASP A 47 -17.17 9.68 -13.76
N ALA A 48 -18.46 9.88 -13.44
CA ALA A 48 -19.52 8.91 -13.73
C ALA A 48 -19.83 8.72 -15.22
N ARG A 49 -19.40 9.64 -16.10
CA ARG A 49 -19.49 9.47 -17.56
C ARG A 49 -18.27 8.79 -18.15
N VAL A 50 -17.08 9.10 -17.62
CA VAL A 50 -15.80 8.57 -18.09
C VAL A 50 -15.60 7.15 -17.59
N SER A 51 -15.86 6.90 -16.31
CA SER A 51 -15.96 5.55 -15.78
C SER A 51 -17.34 5.00 -16.17
N ARG A 52 -17.38 4.04 -17.11
CA ARG A 52 -18.57 3.20 -17.33
C ARG A 52 -18.80 2.36 -16.08
N GLN A 53 -19.34 2.97 -15.03
CA GLN A 53 -19.71 2.22 -13.82
C GLN A 53 -20.99 1.45 -14.10
N PRO A 54 -20.96 0.10 -14.03
CA PRO A 54 -22.16 -0.70 -14.18
C PRO A 54 -23.15 -0.32 -13.09
N THR A 55 -24.43 -0.25 -13.47
CA THR A 55 -25.54 0.05 -12.56
C THR A 55 -25.52 -0.89 -11.34
N PRO A 56 -26.01 -0.46 -10.16
CA PRO A 56 -25.99 -1.28 -8.94
C PRO A 56 -26.68 -2.65 -9.09
N ALA A 57 -27.59 -2.80 -10.05
CA ALA A 57 -28.23 -4.08 -10.38
C ALA A 57 -27.24 -5.14 -10.91
N GLU A 58 -26.13 -4.73 -11.55
CA GLU A 58 -25.03 -5.63 -11.95
C GLU A 58 -23.96 -5.79 -10.86
N ARG A 59 -23.94 -4.93 -9.84
CA ARG A 59 -22.99 -5.01 -8.72
C ARG A 59 -23.36 -6.05 -7.66
N SER A 60 -24.49 -6.76 -7.79
CA SER A 60 -24.78 -7.90 -6.91
C SER A 60 -23.80 -9.09 -7.11
N GLY A 61 -22.90 -9.02 -8.11
CA GLY A 61 -21.84 -10.01 -8.33
C GLY A 61 -20.41 -9.49 -8.25
N ASN A 62 -20.16 -8.19 -8.01
CA ASN A 62 -18.79 -7.67 -8.03
C ASN A 62 -18.42 -6.89 -6.76
N THR A 63 -18.08 -7.67 -5.74
CA THR A 63 -17.53 -7.27 -4.45
C THR A 63 -16.09 -6.71 -4.54
N GLN A 64 -15.52 -6.47 -5.72
CA GLN A 64 -14.09 -6.14 -5.83
C GLN A 64 -13.65 -4.85 -5.13
N GLY A 65 -14.44 -3.77 -5.16
CA GLY A 65 -13.99 -2.47 -4.60
C GLY A 65 -13.93 -2.45 -3.07
N VAL A 66 -14.94 -3.02 -2.41
CA VAL A 66 -15.00 -3.12 -0.94
C VAL A 66 -14.06 -4.22 -0.44
N ASP A 67 -13.93 -5.31 -1.20
CA ASP A 67 -13.05 -6.43 -0.84
C ASP A 67 -11.56 -6.04 -0.93
N ILE A 68 -11.16 -5.12 -1.82
CA ILE A 68 -9.78 -4.59 -1.84
C ILE A 68 -9.47 -3.80 -0.57
N MET A 69 -10.37 -2.92 -0.12
CA MET A 69 -10.17 -2.12 1.09
C MET A 69 -10.23 -2.99 2.35
N VAL A 70 -11.14 -3.96 2.41
CA VAL A 70 -11.22 -4.94 3.51
C VAL A 70 -10.02 -5.90 3.51
N LYS A 71 -9.46 -6.26 2.36
CA LYS A 71 -8.22 -7.06 2.24
C LYS A 71 -6.94 -6.27 2.50
N ALA A 72 -6.97 -4.93 2.46
CA ALA A 72 -5.86 -4.11 2.91
C ALA A 72 -5.86 -3.96 4.45
N PHE A 73 -7.05 -3.93 5.06
CA PHE A 73 -7.22 -3.87 6.52
C PHE A 73 -7.15 -5.23 7.22
N ARG A 74 -7.59 -6.31 6.58
CA ARG A 74 -7.13 -7.67 6.93
C ARG A 74 -5.71 -7.77 6.39
N CYS A 75 -4.78 -8.41 7.09
CA CYS A 75 -3.47 -8.74 6.56
C CYS A 75 -3.57 -9.78 5.42
N ALA A 76 -4.31 -9.49 4.36
CA ALA A 76 -4.49 -10.33 3.19
C ALA A 76 -3.64 -9.72 2.07
N PRO A 77 -2.39 -10.19 1.88
CA PRO A 77 -1.49 -9.62 0.89
C PRO A 77 -2.12 -9.77 -0.50
N GLN A 78 -2.49 -8.64 -1.09
CA GLN A 78 -3.12 -8.62 -2.40
C GLN A 78 -2.14 -9.20 -3.43
N GLY A 79 -2.44 -10.39 -3.96
CA GLY A 79 -1.63 -11.06 -4.99
C GLY A 79 -0.49 -11.97 -4.50
N ALA A 80 -0.32 -12.17 -3.19
CA ALA A 80 0.65 -13.15 -2.66
C ALA A 80 -0.08 -14.46 -2.29
N SER A 81 0.46 -15.58 -2.77
CA SER A 81 -0.08 -16.90 -2.43
C SER A 81 0.24 -17.26 -0.98
N VAL A 82 -0.49 -18.22 -0.40
CA VAL A 82 -0.18 -18.77 0.94
C VAL A 82 1.26 -19.30 1.00
N GLN A 83 1.75 -19.86 -0.11
CA GLN A 83 3.13 -20.32 -0.23
C GLN A 83 4.13 -19.17 -0.17
N ASP A 84 3.82 -18.03 -0.78
CA ASP A 84 4.68 -16.83 -0.73
C ASP A 84 4.73 -16.22 0.68
N GLN A 85 3.60 -16.24 1.39
CA GLN A 85 3.55 -15.81 2.80
C GLN A 85 4.40 -16.71 3.69
N TRP A 86 4.33 -18.03 3.50
CA TRP A 86 5.16 -18.97 4.26
C TRP A 86 6.64 -18.79 3.95
N ARG A 87 7.00 -18.57 2.68
CA ARG A 87 8.38 -18.27 2.26
C ARG A 87 8.88 -16.94 2.83
N SER A 88 8.04 -15.92 2.86
CA SER A 88 8.31 -14.62 3.50
C SER A 88 8.53 -14.79 5.00
N GLY A 89 7.66 -15.54 5.69
CA GLY A 89 7.81 -15.85 7.11
C GLY A 89 9.10 -16.64 7.39
N ALA A 90 9.41 -17.62 6.55
CA ALA A 90 10.65 -18.40 6.66
C ALA A 90 11.89 -17.52 6.44
N TRP A 91 11.88 -16.61 5.48
CA TRP A 91 12.97 -15.63 5.27
C TRP A 91 13.10 -14.68 6.46
N LEU A 92 11.98 -14.17 6.97
CA LEU A 92 12.00 -13.22 8.06
C LEU A 92 12.55 -13.85 9.34
N VAL A 93 12.05 -15.03 9.72
CA VAL A 93 12.51 -15.75 10.92
C VAL A 93 13.91 -16.31 10.72
N GLY A 94 14.12 -17.04 9.62
CA GLY A 94 15.39 -17.70 9.33
C GLY A 94 16.52 -16.71 9.07
N GLY A 95 16.27 -15.67 8.28
CA GLY A 95 17.23 -14.60 8.01
C GLY A 95 17.62 -13.84 9.27
N SER A 96 16.64 -13.49 10.12
CA SER A 96 16.94 -12.82 11.40
C SER A 96 17.78 -13.71 12.31
N LEU A 97 17.43 -15.00 12.40
CA LEU A 97 18.19 -15.97 13.20
C LEU A 97 19.62 -16.12 12.68
N VAL A 98 19.81 -16.23 11.36
CA VAL A 98 21.14 -16.33 10.74
C VAL A 98 21.97 -15.08 11.02
N PHE A 99 21.45 -13.87 10.77
CA PHE A 99 22.18 -12.64 11.08
C PHE A 99 22.50 -12.49 12.56
N THR A 100 21.58 -12.92 13.43
CA THR A 100 21.80 -12.92 14.88
C THR A 100 22.93 -13.89 15.27
N LEU A 101 22.91 -15.12 14.75
CA LEU A 101 23.97 -16.11 15.01
C LEU A 101 25.32 -15.65 14.45
N VAL A 102 25.35 -15.02 13.27
CA VAL A 102 26.57 -14.43 12.71
C VAL A 102 27.08 -13.31 13.61
N GLY A 103 26.20 -12.41 14.08
CA GLY A 103 26.57 -11.35 15.02
C GLY A 103 27.14 -11.89 16.34
N ILE A 104 26.50 -12.90 16.92
CA ILE A 104 26.97 -13.58 18.15
C ILE A 104 28.31 -14.28 17.90
N ALA A 105 28.46 -15.01 16.79
CA ALA A 105 29.71 -15.67 16.44
C ALA A 105 30.86 -14.67 16.25
N LEU A 106 30.56 -13.50 15.65
CA LEU A 106 31.53 -12.42 15.51
C LEU A 106 31.94 -11.86 16.87
N GLN A 107 30.99 -11.67 17.79
CA GLN A 107 31.25 -11.24 19.16
C GLN A 107 32.10 -12.25 19.93
N LEU A 108 31.85 -13.55 19.78
CA LEU A 108 32.62 -14.61 20.43
C LEU A 108 34.06 -14.72 19.88
N ARG A 109 34.26 -14.39 18.59
CA ARG A 109 35.59 -14.51 17.94
C ARG A 109 36.46 -13.26 18.10
N ILE A 110 35.86 -12.06 17.98
CA ILE A 110 36.59 -10.78 17.88
C ILE A 110 36.37 -9.91 19.13
N GLY A 111 35.50 -10.35 20.06
CA GLY A 111 35.07 -9.57 21.21
C GLY A 111 33.85 -8.69 20.90
N SER A 112 33.26 -8.13 21.95
CA SER A 112 32.17 -7.15 21.85
C SER A 112 32.68 -5.89 21.19
N ASN A 113 32.19 -5.59 19.98
CA ASN A 113 32.55 -4.41 19.20
C ASN A 113 31.27 -3.76 18.70
N SER A 114 31.21 -2.42 18.64
CA SER A 114 29.98 -1.71 18.24
C SER A 114 29.52 -2.04 16.80
N PHE A 115 30.43 -2.52 15.95
CA PHE A 115 30.08 -3.02 14.61
C PHE A 115 29.31 -4.35 14.63
N SER A 116 29.64 -5.26 15.56
CA SER A 116 28.91 -6.53 15.69
C SER A 116 27.55 -6.31 16.36
N GLU A 117 27.44 -5.36 17.30
CA GLU A 117 26.14 -4.89 17.81
C GLU A 117 25.29 -4.22 16.72
N GLY A 118 25.90 -3.37 15.88
CA GLY A 118 25.23 -2.78 14.72
C GLY A 118 24.68 -3.84 13.76
N LEU A 119 25.41 -4.94 13.55
CA LEU A 119 24.92 -6.08 12.76
C LEU A 119 23.70 -6.74 13.43
N LEU A 120 23.73 -6.96 14.75
CA LEU A 120 22.60 -7.51 15.50
C LEU A 120 21.35 -6.62 15.39
N TYR A 121 21.49 -5.31 15.53
CA TYR A 121 20.37 -4.37 15.39
C TYR A 121 19.82 -4.33 13.96
N SER A 122 20.67 -4.55 12.97
CA SER A 122 20.27 -4.61 11.56
C SER A 122 19.63 -5.95 11.14
N ALA A 123 19.73 -7.00 11.97
CA ALA A 123 19.31 -8.36 11.61
C ALA A 123 17.84 -8.43 11.19
N PHE A 124 16.93 -7.88 12.00
CA PHE A 124 15.51 -7.84 11.69
C PHE A 124 15.18 -7.00 10.44
N PRO A 125 15.58 -5.71 10.33
CA PRO A 125 15.24 -4.89 9.17
C PRO A 125 15.91 -5.39 7.87
N ALA A 126 17.14 -5.91 7.91
CA ALA A 126 17.78 -6.53 6.76
C ALA A 126 17.03 -7.79 6.31
N SER A 127 16.63 -8.65 7.26
CA SER A 127 15.81 -9.83 6.99
C SER A 127 14.42 -9.49 6.42
N LEU A 128 13.80 -8.42 6.92
CA LEU A 128 12.53 -7.91 6.39
C LEU A 128 12.69 -7.44 4.94
N MET A 129 13.80 -6.77 4.62
CA MET A 129 14.09 -6.36 3.24
C MET A 129 14.31 -7.56 2.30
N LEU A 130 14.96 -8.62 2.78
CA LEU A 130 15.08 -9.90 2.06
C LEU A 130 13.72 -10.57 1.84
N SER A 131 12.84 -10.51 2.84
CA SER A 131 11.48 -11.02 2.73
C SER A 131 10.62 -10.26 1.72
N SER A 132 10.93 -8.99 1.39
CA SER A 132 10.13 -8.17 0.49
C SER A 132 10.07 -8.70 -0.95
N GLU A 133 11.01 -9.57 -1.34
CA GLU A 133 10.99 -10.30 -2.62
C GLU A 133 9.73 -11.14 -2.82
N CYS A 134 9.27 -11.78 -1.75
CA CYS A 134 8.17 -12.74 -1.80
C CYS A 134 6.81 -12.05 -1.80
N THR A 135 6.74 -10.79 -1.37
CA THR A 135 5.50 -10.03 -1.19
C THR A 135 5.47 -8.83 -2.12
N TYR A 136 6.13 -7.73 -1.72
CA TYR A 136 6.04 -6.42 -2.37
C TYR A 136 6.69 -6.37 -3.76
N LEU A 137 7.84 -7.02 -3.94
CA LEU A 137 8.62 -6.91 -5.17
C LEU A 137 8.27 -7.97 -6.23
N LYS A 138 7.29 -8.83 -5.97
CA LYS A 138 6.90 -9.93 -6.87
C LYS A 138 6.44 -9.45 -8.25
N ARG A 139 5.97 -8.20 -8.36
CA ARG A 139 5.49 -7.60 -9.62
C ARG A 139 6.61 -7.15 -10.56
N TYR A 140 7.85 -7.07 -10.07
CA TYR A 140 9.02 -6.62 -10.82
C TYR A 140 9.78 -7.79 -11.46
N SER A 141 10.66 -7.49 -12.41
CA SER A 141 11.53 -8.49 -13.05
C SER A 141 12.45 -9.15 -12.02
N THR A 142 12.82 -10.41 -12.27
CA THR A 142 13.64 -11.20 -11.32
C THR A 142 14.96 -10.52 -10.97
N SER A 143 15.57 -9.83 -11.94
CA SER A 143 16.81 -9.06 -11.72
C SER A 143 16.58 -7.81 -10.87
N ALA A 144 15.51 -7.05 -11.12
CA ALA A 144 15.19 -5.89 -10.30
C ALA A 144 14.85 -6.31 -8.86
N ARG A 145 14.16 -7.44 -8.69
CA ARG A 145 13.78 -8.00 -7.39
C ARG A 145 14.99 -8.31 -6.52
N THR A 146 15.95 -9.07 -7.06
CA THR A 146 17.16 -9.47 -6.32
C THR A 146 18.06 -8.28 -6.02
N VAL A 147 18.23 -7.37 -6.98
CA VAL A 147 19.01 -6.15 -6.78
C VAL A 147 18.41 -5.27 -5.70
N MET A 148 17.09 -5.02 -5.74
CA MET A 148 16.44 -4.18 -4.73
C MET A 148 16.48 -4.81 -3.35
N SER A 149 16.26 -6.12 -3.26
CA SER A 149 16.19 -6.80 -1.97
C SER A 149 17.56 -6.96 -1.31
N ILE A 150 18.53 -7.53 -2.02
CA ILE A 150 19.90 -7.69 -1.52
C ILE A 150 20.55 -6.32 -1.35
N GLY A 151 20.42 -5.43 -2.33
CA GLY A 151 20.95 -4.08 -2.26
C GLY A 151 20.36 -3.28 -1.09
N GLY A 152 19.05 -3.40 -0.85
CA GLY A 152 18.40 -2.77 0.30
C GLY A 152 18.88 -3.32 1.63
N ALA A 153 19.01 -4.65 1.77
CA ALA A 153 19.52 -5.27 3.00
C ALA A 153 20.96 -4.84 3.29
N VAL A 154 21.82 -4.82 2.27
CA VAL A 154 23.20 -4.33 2.38
C VAL A 154 23.22 -2.84 2.74
N ALA A 155 22.38 -2.02 2.11
CA ALA A 155 22.29 -0.59 2.42
C ALA A 155 21.89 -0.33 3.88
N ILE A 156 20.96 -1.11 4.43
CA ILE A 156 20.56 -1.03 5.84
C ILE A 156 21.75 -1.32 6.76
N ILE A 157 22.51 -2.39 6.49
CA ILE A 157 23.69 -2.77 7.29
C ILE A 157 24.77 -1.70 7.20
N LEU A 158 25.08 -1.24 5.99
CA LEU A 158 26.09 -0.20 5.76
C LEU A 158 25.70 1.13 6.41
N MET A 159 24.43 1.52 6.36
CA MET A 159 23.94 2.72 7.03
C MET A 159 24.15 2.61 8.55
N MET A 160 23.90 1.42 9.13
CA MET A 160 24.07 1.21 10.56
C MET A 160 25.56 1.23 10.96
N TRP A 161 26.43 0.63 10.16
CA TRP A 161 27.87 0.71 10.36
C TRP A 161 28.42 2.12 10.16
N ALA A 162 27.89 2.88 9.20
CA ALA A 162 28.25 4.28 9.01
C ALA A 162 27.85 5.12 10.23
N ALA A 163 26.67 4.88 10.80
CA ALA A 163 26.24 5.54 12.04
C ALA A 163 27.20 5.24 13.21
N VAL A 164 27.62 3.98 13.36
CA VAL A 164 28.62 3.58 14.36
C VAL A 164 29.97 4.26 14.10
N ALA A 165 30.45 4.28 12.85
CA ALA A 165 31.72 4.90 12.48
C ALA A 165 31.73 6.42 12.74
N ILE A 166 30.62 7.11 12.44
CA ILE A 166 30.45 8.54 12.75
C ILE A 166 30.48 8.75 14.27
N GLY A 167 29.81 7.88 15.04
CA GLY A 167 29.82 7.94 16.50
C GLY A 167 31.21 7.78 17.13
N TYR A 168 32.13 7.08 16.47
CA TYR A 168 33.54 7.01 16.91
C TYR A 168 34.40 8.20 16.50
N ALA A 169 33.98 8.96 15.49
CA ALA A 169 34.73 10.10 14.97
C ALA A 169 34.43 11.42 15.70
N ILE A 170 33.41 11.44 16.56
CA ILE A 170 32.96 12.57 17.38
C ILE A 170 33.42 12.35 18.81
#